data_AF-A0A163J1J3-F1
#
_entry.id   AF-A0A163J1J3-F1
#
_cell.length_a   1.000
_cell.length_b   1.000
_cell.length_c   1.000
_cell.angle_alpha   90.00
_cell.angle_beta   90.00
_cell.angle_gamma   90.00
#
_symmetry.space_group_name_H-M   'P 1'
#
loop_
_entity.id
_entity.type
_entity.pdbx_description
1 polymer ?
#
loop_
_entity_poly.entity_id
_entity_poly.type
_entity_poly.pdbx_seq_one_letter_code
_entity_poly.pdbx_strand_id
1 'polypeptide(L)'
;MGKDLSDQLQDLTLEKQKKAVAKPNYDKAALLERWKILGKDAEQSILSAIRRSCFDTFAQKNFGTTLQMIKHSFVDRDYEGIFTDPDNLAVYSAAYVPGRALCYFKIFCLPPLLKLLTKRTKIYAVGSGSGSELVSIAAAMTRVPGERQRIQLTMQDIGEWQHVLKKFEQHTARAWQISEEQLSCTYEQGDVLDPSTTTTAQSIASADLVTFMFVMNELFVKKAQAMALIQTLVASMKKGAYLLVVESAGSFSHLQVGNKTYMVYTLLDAIPDFERVISEDSQWYRCNDQLKYPLPVANMRGVLSGTQELCAQKLSGQKNIDKRIIQMFLYGLCISGPLSHFMYEIMNKIFAGKTGPKVKIGQLLFSNLIISPIMNSVYISAMTFLAGGRSIKQMKESVQGGLFRMQKMSWVISPLSMITAQNFLPQQTWVPFFSFIAFLFGTYMNTMLKRKRIQAEQEAKKE
;
A
#
# COMPACT_ATOMS: atom_id res chain seq x y z
N MET A 1 -43.72 43.91 -31.42
CA MET A 1 -43.19 42.55 -31.66
C MET A 1 -42.82 41.81 -30.36
N GLY A 2 -43.60 41.95 -29.28
CA GLY A 2 -43.26 41.35 -27.97
C GLY A 2 -44.39 40.58 -27.29
N LYS A 3 -45.52 40.37 -27.97
CA LYS A 3 -46.67 39.62 -27.45
C LYS A 3 -46.95 38.29 -28.17
N ASP A 4 -46.30 38.03 -29.30
CA ASP A 4 -46.58 36.86 -30.14
C ASP A 4 -45.72 35.63 -29.80
N LEU A 5 -44.58 35.82 -29.13
CA LEU A 5 -43.68 34.72 -28.76
C LEU A 5 -44.10 34.00 -27.45
N SER A 6 -44.83 34.70 -26.58
CA SER A 6 -45.34 34.18 -25.30
C SER A 6 -46.41 33.13 -25.53
N ASP A 7 -47.34 33.42 -26.44
CA ASP A 7 -48.50 32.58 -26.69
C ASP A 7 -48.11 31.34 -27.54
N GLN A 8 -47.12 31.49 -28.43
CA GLN A 8 -46.53 30.36 -29.18
C GLN A 8 -45.73 29.37 -28.31
N LEU A 9 -45.27 29.79 -27.12
CA LEU A 9 -44.57 28.91 -26.17
C LEU A 9 -45.51 28.14 -25.24
N GLN A 10 -46.76 28.58 -25.06
CA GLN A 10 -47.73 27.89 -24.20
C GLN A 10 -48.36 26.65 -24.87
N ASP A 11 -48.44 26.62 -26.21
CA ASP A 11 -48.99 25.49 -26.97
C ASP A 11 -47.94 24.45 -27.40
N LEU A 12 -46.65 24.65 -27.09
CA LEU A 12 -45.63 23.62 -27.21
C LEU A 12 -45.72 22.65 -26.03
N THR A 13 -46.77 21.81 -26.05
CA THR A 13 -46.79 20.58 -25.27
C THR A 13 -45.66 19.68 -25.79
N LEU A 14 -44.48 19.81 -25.17
CA LEU A 14 -43.45 18.78 -25.20
C LEU A 14 -44.09 17.53 -24.61
N GLU A 15 -44.70 16.69 -25.45
CA GLU A 15 -44.89 15.29 -25.14
C GLU A 15 -43.50 14.74 -24.83
N LYS A 16 -43.17 14.74 -23.53
CA LYS A 16 -42.12 13.89 -23.00
C LYS A 16 -42.61 12.47 -23.26
N GLN A 17 -42.33 11.94 -24.45
CA GLN A 17 -42.14 10.52 -24.62
C GLN A 17 -41.01 10.14 -23.68
N LYS A 18 -41.36 9.86 -22.43
CA LYS A 18 -40.63 8.91 -21.61
C LYS A 18 -40.71 7.60 -22.38
N LYS A 19 -39.84 7.43 -23.39
CA LYS A 19 -39.37 6.10 -23.73
C LYS A 19 -38.85 5.58 -22.41
N ALA A 20 -39.64 4.72 -21.78
CA ALA A 20 -39.19 3.93 -20.66
C ALA A 20 -37.99 3.15 -21.22
N VAL A 21 -36.79 3.67 -20.99
CA VAL A 21 -35.57 2.89 -21.17
C VAL A 21 -35.78 1.74 -20.20
N ALA A 22 -36.14 0.57 -20.73
CA ALA A 22 -36.32 -0.62 -19.93
C ALA A 22 -35.09 -0.72 -19.03
N LYS A 23 -35.28 -0.66 -17.71
CA LYS A 23 -34.18 -0.91 -16.78
C LYS A 23 -33.61 -2.25 -17.22
N PRO A 24 -32.31 -2.33 -17.55
CA PRO A 24 -31.73 -3.58 -18.03
C PRO A 24 -32.11 -4.67 -17.02
N ASN A 25 -32.84 -5.68 -17.49
CA ASN A 25 -33.27 -6.78 -16.64
C ASN A 25 -32.00 -7.52 -16.23
N TYR A 26 -31.51 -7.20 -15.04
CA TYR A 26 -30.25 -7.71 -14.54
C TYR A 26 -30.48 -9.12 -14.03
N ASP A 27 -29.88 -10.11 -14.68
CA ASP A 27 -29.91 -11.48 -14.18
C ASP A 27 -29.08 -11.58 -12.89
N LYS A 28 -29.77 -11.39 -11.75
CA LYS A 28 -29.19 -11.49 -10.42
C LYS A 28 -28.64 -12.89 -10.15
N ALA A 29 -29.26 -13.93 -10.69
CA ALA A 29 -28.80 -15.31 -10.51
C ALA A 29 -27.47 -15.51 -11.24
N ALA A 30 -27.35 -15.04 -12.49
CA ALA A 30 -26.10 -15.07 -13.23
C ALA A 30 -24.98 -14.30 -12.52
N LEU A 31 -25.25 -13.12 -11.94
CA LEU A 31 -24.25 -12.40 -11.14
C LEU A 31 -23.79 -13.21 -9.93
N LEU A 32 -24.73 -13.80 -9.19
CA LEU A 32 -24.41 -14.60 -8.01
C LEU A 32 -23.52 -15.79 -8.36
N GLU A 33 -23.75 -16.45 -9.50
CA GLU A 33 -22.86 -17.50 -9.98
C GLU A 33 -21.46 -16.98 -10.28
N ARG A 34 -21.33 -15.78 -10.87
CA ARG A 34 -20.00 -15.18 -11.11
C ARG A 34 -19.26 -14.86 -9.82
N TRP A 35 -19.96 -14.41 -8.78
CA TRP A 35 -19.36 -14.14 -7.48
C TRP A 35 -18.83 -15.41 -6.79
N LYS A 36 -19.37 -16.59 -7.13
CA LYS A 36 -18.89 -17.89 -6.65
C LYS A 36 -17.60 -18.35 -7.33
N ILE A 37 -17.20 -17.79 -8.48
CA ILE A 37 -15.99 -18.18 -9.22
C ILE A 37 -14.75 -18.07 -8.34
N LEU A 38 -14.63 -16.98 -7.57
CA LEU A 38 -13.53 -16.78 -6.63
C LEU A 38 -13.72 -17.54 -5.31
N GLY A 39 -14.79 -18.30 -5.15
CA GLY A 39 -15.12 -19.05 -3.95
C GLY A 39 -15.49 -18.17 -2.76
N LYS A 40 -15.41 -18.77 -1.56
CA LYS A 40 -15.73 -18.08 -0.29
C LYS A 40 -14.70 -17.02 0.10
N ASP A 41 -13.44 -17.23 -0.27
CA ASP A 41 -12.34 -16.32 0.01
C ASP A 41 -11.67 -15.90 -1.31
N ALA A 42 -12.00 -14.69 -1.74
CA ALA A 42 -11.51 -14.11 -2.97
C ALA A 42 -9.99 -13.90 -2.96
N GLU A 43 -9.45 -13.46 -1.82
CA GLU A 43 -8.03 -13.14 -1.70
C GLU A 43 -7.21 -14.43 -1.75
N GLN A 44 -7.67 -15.48 -1.07
CA GLN A 44 -7.04 -16.79 -1.18
C GLN A 44 -7.12 -17.38 -2.60
N SER A 45 -8.21 -17.15 -3.32
CA SER A 45 -8.34 -17.59 -4.73
C SER A 45 -7.34 -16.89 -5.63
N ILE A 46 -7.17 -15.57 -5.48
CA ILE A 46 -6.15 -14.78 -6.18
C ILE A 46 -4.74 -15.32 -5.89
N LEU A 47 -4.39 -15.49 -4.61
CA LEU A 47 -3.09 -16.05 -4.22
C LEU A 47 -2.86 -17.46 -4.77
N SER A 48 -3.91 -18.28 -4.84
CA SER A 48 -3.83 -19.63 -5.39
C SER A 48 -3.58 -19.63 -6.90
N ALA A 49 -4.21 -18.71 -7.64
CA ALA A 49 -3.98 -18.54 -9.08
C ALA A 49 -2.55 -18.05 -9.36
N ILE A 50 -2.07 -17.06 -8.59
CA ILE A 50 -0.68 -16.58 -8.67
C ILE A 50 0.30 -17.71 -8.37
N ARG A 51 0.09 -18.46 -7.28
CA ARG A 51 0.95 -19.59 -6.90
C ARG A 51 1.04 -20.63 -8.02
N ARG A 52 -0.07 -20.96 -8.68
CA ARG A 52 -0.09 -21.90 -9.81
C ARG A 52 0.70 -21.35 -11.01
N SER A 53 0.55 -20.07 -11.30
CA SER A 53 1.28 -19.38 -12.38
C SER A 53 2.80 -19.41 -12.15
N CYS A 54 3.23 -19.38 -10.89
CA CYS A 54 4.63 -19.41 -10.48
C CYS A 54 5.11 -20.79 -10.00
N PHE A 55 4.38 -21.88 -10.30
CA PHE A 55 4.69 -23.21 -9.78
C PHE A 55 6.13 -23.64 -10.16
N ASP A 56 6.49 -23.53 -11.44
CA ASP A 56 7.82 -23.90 -11.91
C ASP A 56 8.91 -23.06 -11.24
N THR A 57 8.64 -21.77 -11.03
CA THR A 57 9.56 -20.83 -10.37
C THR A 57 9.82 -21.25 -8.93
N PHE A 58 8.78 -21.62 -8.17
CA PHE A 58 8.94 -22.12 -6.82
C PHE A 58 9.66 -23.47 -6.75
N ALA A 59 9.61 -24.27 -7.82
CA ALA A 59 10.29 -25.55 -7.92
C ALA A 59 11.80 -25.43 -8.26
N GLN A 60 12.27 -24.23 -8.63
CA GLN A 60 13.68 -23.99 -8.93
C GLN A 60 14.56 -24.17 -7.68
N LYS A 61 15.67 -24.91 -7.82
CA LYS A 61 16.62 -25.16 -6.70
C LYS A 61 17.26 -23.87 -6.17
N ASN A 62 17.49 -22.90 -7.04
CA ASN A 62 18.09 -21.61 -6.73
C ASN A 62 17.07 -20.53 -6.34
N PHE A 63 15.77 -20.84 -6.22
CA PHE A 63 14.73 -19.84 -5.90
C PHE A 63 15.10 -18.97 -4.69
N GLY A 64 15.51 -19.62 -3.59
CA GLY A 64 15.86 -18.93 -2.35
C GLY A 64 17.08 -18.03 -2.48
N THR A 65 18.13 -18.48 -3.18
CA THR A 65 19.35 -17.70 -3.42
C THR A 65 19.07 -16.52 -4.35
N THR A 66 18.30 -16.74 -5.42
CA THR A 66 17.89 -15.70 -6.36
C THR A 66 17.02 -14.64 -5.67
N LEU A 67 16.07 -15.04 -4.84
CA LEU A 67 15.24 -14.10 -4.08
C LEU A 67 16.06 -13.26 -3.10
N GLN A 68 17.09 -13.82 -2.46
CA GLN A 68 17.98 -13.05 -1.59
C GLN A 68 18.85 -12.08 -2.38
N MET A 69 19.36 -12.49 -3.54
CA MET A 69 20.09 -11.62 -4.45
C MET A 69 19.23 -10.43 -4.87
N ILE A 70 18.00 -10.66 -5.35
CA ILE A 70 17.05 -9.59 -5.72
C ILE A 70 16.84 -8.61 -4.56
N LYS A 71 16.66 -9.11 -3.33
CA LYS A 71 16.52 -8.26 -2.14
C LYS A 71 17.77 -7.42 -1.87
N HIS A 72 18.96 -7.99 -2.09
CA HIS A 72 20.22 -7.28 -1.93
C HIS A 72 20.39 -6.20 -3.00
N SER A 73 20.13 -6.52 -4.27
CA SER A 73 20.16 -5.56 -5.38
C SER A 73 19.21 -4.39 -5.16
N PHE A 74 18.04 -4.58 -4.54
CA PHE A 74 17.17 -3.47 -4.13
C PHE A 74 17.79 -2.54 -3.07
N VAL A 75 18.59 -3.09 -2.15
CA VAL A 75 19.32 -2.29 -1.16
C VAL A 75 20.43 -1.49 -1.85
N ASP A 76 21.13 -2.12 -2.78
CA ASP A 76 22.25 -1.52 -3.50
C ASP A 76 21.83 -0.62 -4.67
N ARG A 77 20.51 -0.59 -4.98
CA ARG A 77 19.91 0.14 -6.12
C ARG A 77 20.38 -0.35 -7.48
N ASP A 78 20.80 -1.61 -7.55
CA ASP A 78 21.13 -2.29 -8.79
C ASP A 78 19.84 -2.83 -9.43
N TYR A 79 19.06 -1.95 -10.05
CA TYR A 79 17.82 -2.34 -10.73
C TYR A 79 18.09 -3.10 -12.03
N GLU A 80 19.21 -2.81 -12.69
CA GLU A 80 19.60 -3.47 -13.94
C GLU A 80 19.88 -4.96 -13.71
N GLY A 81 20.62 -5.30 -12.65
CA GLY A 81 20.84 -6.70 -12.25
C GLY A 81 19.56 -7.46 -11.88
N ILE A 82 18.48 -6.77 -11.49
CA ILE A 82 17.18 -7.41 -11.19
C ILE A 82 16.36 -7.64 -12.46
N PHE A 83 16.27 -6.63 -13.33
CA PHE A 83 15.26 -6.61 -14.38
C PHE A 83 15.76 -7.04 -15.77
N THR A 84 17.04 -7.37 -15.92
CA THR A 84 17.63 -7.85 -17.19
C THR A 84 17.68 -9.38 -17.30
N ASP A 85 17.78 -10.10 -16.16
CA ASP A 85 17.84 -11.56 -16.14
C ASP A 85 16.42 -12.18 -16.08
N PRO A 86 16.00 -12.97 -17.08
CA PRO A 86 14.69 -13.63 -17.09
C PRO A 86 14.40 -14.49 -15.85
N ASP A 87 15.39 -15.15 -15.27
CA ASP A 87 15.20 -15.96 -14.06
C ASP A 87 14.88 -15.07 -12.85
N ASN A 88 15.50 -13.88 -12.78
CA ASN A 88 15.19 -12.88 -11.75
C ASN A 88 13.77 -12.36 -11.90
N LEU A 89 13.30 -12.14 -13.13
CA LEU A 89 11.94 -11.66 -13.41
C LEU A 89 10.88 -12.64 -12.88
N ALA A 90 11.05 -13.94 -13.10
CA ALA A 90 10.12 -14.96 -12.61
C ALA A 90 10.08 -14.99 -11.06
N VAL A 91 11.25 -15.02 -10.42
CA VAL A 91 11.38 -15.04 -8.94
C VAL A 91 10.82 -13.75 -8.31
N TYR A 92 11.11 -12.60 -8.91
CA TYR A 92 10.55 -11.31 -8.52
C TYR A 92 9.02 -11.34 -8.58
N SER A 93 8.48 -11.84 -9.68
CA SER A 93 7.02 -11.91 -9.89
C SER A 93 6.35 -12.77 -8.82
N ALA A 94 6.92 -13.94 -8.53
CA ALA A 94 6.43 -14.84 -7.49
C ALA A 94 6.42 -14.21 -6.10
N ALA A 95 7.36 -13.32 -5.81
CA ALA A 95 7.50 -12.66 -4.50
C ALA A 95 6.67 -11.38 -4.36
N TYR A 96 6.55 -10.56 -5.40
CA TYR A 96 6.04 -9.19 -5.29
C TYR A 96 4.69 -8.93 -5.99
N VAL A 97 4.21 -9.82 -6.87
CA VAL A 97 2.83 -9.74 -7.42
C VAL A 97 1.74 -9.99 -6.36
N PRO A 98 1.85 -10.98 -5.43
CA PRO A 98 0.78 -11.35 -4.50
C PRO A 98 0.13 -10.19 -3.76
N GLY A 99 0.91 -9.42 -3.00
CA GLY A 99 0.37 -8.33 -2.17
C GLY A 99 -0.24 -7.20 -3.01
N ARG A 100 0.36 -6.88 -4.16
CA ARG A 100 -0.12 -5.84 -5.07
C ARG A 100 -1.39 -6.25 -5.78
N ALA A 101 -1.47 -7.48 -6.29
CA ALA A 101 -2.68 -8.00 -6.93
C ALA A 101 -3.89 -7.99 -5.98
N LEU A 102 -3.69 -8.32 -4.70
CA LEU A 102 -4.75 -8.26 -3.69
C LEU A 102 -5.23 -6.82 -3.42
N CYS A 103 -4.28 -5.88 -3.28
CA CYS A 103 -4.60 -4.46 -3.13
C CYS A 103 -5.34 -3.93 -4.37
N TYR A 104 -4.82 -4.18 -5.57
CA TYR A 104 -5.36 -3.68 -6.82
C TYR A 104 -6.74 -4.27 -7.10
N PHE A 105 -6.99 -5.53 -6.70
CA PHE A 105 -8.30 -6.14 -6.82
C PHE A 105 -9.38 -5.34 -6.06
N LYS A 106 -9.08 -4.81 -4.87
CA LYS A 106 -10.01 -3.93 -4.14
C LYS A 106 -10.26 -2.62 -4.89
N ILE A 107 -9.21 -2.05 -5.48
CA ILE A 107 -9.29 -0.81 -6.27
C ILE A 107 -10.18 -1.03 -7.50
N PHE A 108 -9.93 -2.08 -8.30
CA PHE A 108 -10.76 -2.42 -9.46
C PHE A 108 -12.18 -2.84 -9.08
N CYS A 109 -12.44 -3.17 -7.81
CA CYS A 109 -13.79 -3.39 -7.27
C CYS A 109 -14.54 -2.09 -6.90
N LEU A 110 -13.94 -0.91 -7.07
CA LEU A 110 -14.63 0.37 -6.90
C LEU A 110 -15.71 0.55 -7.99
N PRO A 111 -16.89 1.13 -7.66
CA PRO A 111 -18.03 1.15 -8.58
C PRO A 111 -17.76 1.72 -9.98
N PRO A 112 -17.00 2.83 -10.17
CA PRO A 112 -16.71 3.35 -11.51
C PRO A 112 -15.87 2.38 -12.35
N LEU A 113 -14.90 1.73 -11.72
CA LEU A 113 -14.01 0.78 -12.39
C LEU A 113 -14.73 -0.53 -12.70
N LEU A 114 -15.52 -1.08 -11.77
CA LEU A 114 -16.37 -2.24 -12.03
C LEU A 114 -17.34 -1.99 -13.19
N LYS A 115 -17.90 -0.78 -13.29
CA LYS A 115 -18.79 -0.42 -14.41
C LYS A 115 -18.09 -0.52 -15.76
N LEU A 116 -16.80 -0.16 -15.85
CA LEU A 116 -16.01 -0.36 -17.07
C LEU A 116 -15.88 -1.85 -17.40
N LEU A 117 -15.63 -2.68 -16.39
CA LEU A 117 -15.49 -4.13 -16.56
C LEU A 117 -16.79 -4.84 -16.99
N THR A 118 -17.95 -4.17 -17.00
CA THR A 118 -19.23 -4.76 -17.47
C THR A 118 -19.41 -4.74 -19.00
N LYS A 119 -18.58 -3.96 -19.72
CA LYS A 119 -18.76 -3.64 -21.14
C LYS A 119 -17.49 -3.93 -21.94
N ARG A 120 -17.52 -3.60 -23.23
CA ARG A 120 -16.29 -3.51 -24.04
C ARG A 120 -15.45 -2.36 -23.51
N THR A 121 -14.22 -2.62 -23.11
CA THR A 121 -13.32 -1.61 -22.51
C THR A 121 -11.89 -1.89 -22.93
N LYS A 122 -11.20 -0.86 -23.40
CA LYS A 122 -9.76 -0.86 -23.63
C LYS A 122 -9.04 -0.26 -22.43
N ILE A 123 -8.08 -0.98 -21.87
CA ILE A 123 -7.28 -0.55 -20.72
C ILE A 123 -5.83 -0.45 -21.18
N TYR A 124 -5.21 0.70 -20.96
CA TYR A 124 -3.78 0.91 -21.17
C TYR A 124 -3.09 1.05 -19.82
N ALA A 125 -2.31 0.03 -19.46
CA ALA A 125 -1.60 -0.06 -18.19
C ALA A 125 -0.13 0.34 -18.37
N VAL A 126 0.20 1.54 -17.90
CA VAL A 126 1.54 2.13 -18.02
C VAL A 126 2.39 1.70 -16.83
N GLY A 127 3.60 1.20 -17.09
CA GLY A 127 4.45 0.64 -16.04
C GLY A 127 3.79 -0.57 -15.37
N SER A 128 3.13 -1.41 -16.17
CA SER A 128 2.30 -2.52 -15.66
C SER A 128 3.09 -3.58 -14.87
N GLY A 129 4.42 -3.59 -15.04
CA GLY A 129 5.34 -4.54 -14.45
C GLY A 129 4.96 -5.98 -14.73
N SER A 130 5.10 -6.81 -13.69
CA SER A 130 5.01 -8.26 -13.80
C SER A 130 3.60 -8.86 -13.71
N GLY A 131 2.54 -8.04 -13.72
CA GLY A 131 1.16 -8.55 -13.87
C GLY A 131 0.23 -8.43 -12.66
N SER A 132 0.53 -7.55 -11.70
CA SER A 132 -0.42 -7.28 -10.58
C SER A 132 -1.75 -6.71 -11.08
N GLU A 133 -1.72 -5.82 -12.08
CA GLU A 133 -2.91 -5.29 -12.74
C GLU A 133 -3.66 -6.36 -13.52
N LEU A 134 -2.96 -7.16 -14.33
CA LEU A 134 -3.55 -8.29 -15.06
C LEU A 134 -4.36 -9.22 -14.14
N VAL A 135 -3.72 -9.71 -13.09
CA VAL A 135 -4.35 -10.66 -12.15
C VAL A 135 -5.53 -10.01 -11.43
N SER A 136 -5.40 -8.75 -11.01
CA SER A 136 -6.45 -8.05 -10.28
C SER A 136 -7.65 -7.67 -11.15
N ILE A 137 -7.42 -7.24 -12.39
CA ILE A 137 -8.48 -6.97 -13.38
C ILE A 137 -9.23 -8.26 -13.70
N ALA A 138 -8.51 -9.34 -14.01
CA ALA A 138 -9.12 -10.65 -14.28
C ALA A 138 -9.97 -11.14 -13.09
N ALA A 139 -9.49 -10.95 -11.85
CA ALA A 139 -10.28 -11.26 -10.65
C ALA A 139 -11.50 -10.34 -10.51
N ALA A 140 -11.36 -9.03 -10.74
CA ALA A 140 -12.45 -8.06 -10.65
C ALA A 140 -13.53 -8.28 -11.73
N MET A 141 -13.17 -8.80 -12.90
CA MET A 141 -14.11 -9.19 -13.95
C MET A 141 -15.12 -10.23 -13.48
N THR A 142 -14.79 -11.06 -12.48
CA THR A 142 -15.73 -12.03 -11.87
C THR A 142 -16.81 -11.38 -10.99
N ARG A 143 -16.70 -10.08 -10.71
CA ARG A 143 -17.61 -9.33 -9.83
C ARG A 143 -18.75 -8.61 -10.55
N VAL A 144 -18.81 -8.74 -11.87
CA VAL A 144 -19.85 -8.13 -12.72
C VAL A 144 -20.39 -9.16 -13.72
N PRO A 145 -21.49 -8.92 -14.46
CA PRO A 145 -22.00 -9.87 -15.46
C PRO A 145 -21.00 -10.14 -16.60
N GLY A 146 -21.03 -11.36 -17.16
CA GLY A 146 -20.01 -11.86 -18.10
C GLY A 146 -20.33 -11.76 -19.59
N GLU A 147 -21.60 -11.70 -19.93
CA GLU A 147 -22.10 -11.82 -21.31
C GLU A 147 -21.53 -10.74 -22.24
N ARG A 148 -21.41 -9.51 -21.73
CA ARG A 148 -21.00 -8.32 -22.50
C ARG A 148 -19.55 -7.89 -22.24
N GLN A 149 -18.80 -8.63 -21.40
CA GLN A 149 -17.42 -8.29 -21.10
C GLN A 149 -16.55 -8.54 -22.31
N ARG A 150 -15.79 -7.53 -22.73
CA ARG A 150 -14.78 -7.62 -23.78
C ARG A 150 -13.66 -6.65 -23.42
N ILE A 151 -12.75 -7.11 -22.56
CA ILE A 151 -11.66 -6.32 -21.99
C ILE A 151 -10.40 -6.54 -22.84
N GLN A 152 -9.86 -5.46 -23.37
CA GLN A 152 -8.56 -5.45 -24.04
C GLN A 152 -7.57 -4.76 -23.13
N LEU A 153 -6.60 -5.51 -22.60
CA LEU A 153 -5.60 -5.00 -21.68
C LEU A 153 -4.24 -4.89 -22.40
N THR A 154 -3.83 -3.67 -22.70
CA THR A 154 -2.48 -3.38 -23.19
C THR A 154 -1.60 -3.02 -22.00
N MET A 155 -0.57 -3.81 -21.76
CA MET A 155 0.41 -3.66 -20.70
C MET A 155 1.71 -3.14 -21.31
N GLN A 156 2.24 -2.05 -20.78
CA GLN A 156 3.49 -1.48 -21.24
C GLN A 156 4.46 -1.32 -20.07
N ASP A 157 5.71 -1.72 -20.28
CA ASP A 157 6.78 -1.60 -19.28
C ASP A 157 8.15 -1.58 -19.95
N ILE A 158 9.17 -1.10 -19.24
CA ILE A 158 10.55 -1.10 -19.74
C ILE A 158 11.22 -2.49 -19.62
N GLY A 159 10.80 -3.29 -18.62
CA GLY A 159 11.30 -4.65 -18.42
C GLY A 159 10.82 -5.62 -19.51
N GLU A 160 11.27 -6.88 -19.48
CA GLU A 160 10.84 -7.91 -20.45
C GLU A 160 9.92 -8.96 -19.80
N TRP A 161 8.68 -8.54 -19.49
CA TRP A 161 7.74 -9.32 -18.71
C TRP A 161 6.88 -10.31 -19.51
N GLN A 162 6.99 -10.35 -20.85
CA GLN A 162 6.08 -11.10 -21.73
C GLN A 162 5.90 -12.56 -21.30
N HIS A 163 7.00 -13.22 -20.94
CA HIS A 163 7.00 -14.63 -20.54
C HIS A 163 6.28 -14.88 -19.19
N VAL A 164 6.40 -13.95 -18.23
CA VAL A 164 5.70 -14.00 -16.95
C VAL A 164 4.21 -13.70 -17.13
N LEU A 165 3.90 -12.62 -17.85
CA LEU A 165 2.52 -12.15 -18.06
C LEU A 165 1.68 -13.20 -18.76
N LYS A 166 2.24 -13.89 -19.76
CA LYS A 166 1.56 -14.99 -20.45
C LYS A 166 1.19 -16.13 -19.51
N LYS A 167 2.03 -16.46 -18.52
CA LYS A 167 1.70 -17.47 -17.50
C LYS A 167 0.54 -16.99 -16.62
N PHE A 168 0.55 -15.74 -16.17
CA PHE A 168 -0.54 -15.19 -15.37
C PHE A 168 -1.86 -15.14 -16.14
N GLU A 169 -1.86 -14.67 -17.38
CA GLU A 169 -3.04 -14.63 -18.26
C GLU A 169 -3.65 -16.02 -18.39
N GLN A 170 -2.86 -17.02 -18.82
CA GLN A 170 -3.34 -18.39 -19.02
C GLN A 170 -3.91 -19.03 -17.75
N HIS A 171 -3.22 -18.88 -16.62
CA HIS A 171 -3.64 -19.53 -15.37
C HIS A 171 -4.83 -18.83 -14.72
N THR A 172 -4.90 -17.50 -14.76
CA THR A 172 -6.06 -16.75 -14.25
C THR A 172 -7.29 -16.98 -15.12
N ALA A 173 -7.14 -16.96 -16.44
CA ALA A 173 -8.22 -17.26 -17.38
C ALA A 173 -8.80 -18.66 -17.15
N ARG A 174 -7.93 -19.67 -17.03
CA ARG A 174 -8.35 -21.04 -16.70
C ARG A 174 -8.99 -21.16 -15.32
N ALA A 175 -8.39 -20.54 -14.30
CA ALA A 175 -8.88 -20.63 -12.92
C ALA A 175 -10.27 -20.00 -12.75
N TRP A 176 -10.57 -18.95 -13.50
CA TRP A 176 -11.78 -18.15 -13.35
C TRP A 176 -12.73 -18.21 -14.55
N GLN A 177 -12.49 -19.16 -15.46
CA GLN A 177 -13.32 -19.43 -16.63
C GLN A 177 -13.53 -18.18 -17.50
N ILE A 178 -12.46 -17.41 -17.70
CA ILE A 178 -12.46 -16.22 -18.56
C ILE A 178 -12.04 -16.67 -19.96
N SER A 179 -12.89 -16.43 -20.95
CA SER A 179 -12.58 -16.73 -22.35
C SER A 179 -11.66 -15.68 -22.98
N GLU A 180 -10.96 -16.04 -24.06
CA GLU A 180 -10.12 -15.11 -24.84
C GLU A 180 -10.94 -13.95 -25.43
N GLU A 181 -12.23 -14.16 -25.68
CA GLU A 181 -13.12 -13.06 -26.08
C GLU A 181 -13.32 -12.06 -24.94
N GLN A 182 -13.44 -12.53 -23.70
CA GLN A 182 -13.71 -11.70 -22.54
C GLN A 182 -12.48 -10.90 -22.08
N LEU A 183 -11.29 -11.50 -22.14
CA LEU A 183 -10.03 -10.85 -21.80
C LEU A 183 -8.97 -11.21 -22.84
N SER A 184 -8.45 -10.19 -23.51
CA SER A 184 -7.28 -10.33 -24.39
C SER A 184 -6.17 -9.41 -23.89
N CYS A 185 -4.98 -9.97 -23.68
CA CYS A 185 -3.84 -9.20 -23.20
C CYS A 185 -2.83 -8.94 -24.33
N THR A 186 -2.22 -7.76 -24.34
CA THR A 186 -1.11 -7.41 -25.21
C THR A 186 -0.02 -6.79 -24.36
N TYR A 187 1.23 -7.14 -24.63
CA TYR A 187 2.38 -6.59 -23.93
C TYR A 187 3.28 -5.84 -24.90
N GLU A 188 3.72 -4.66 -24.49
CA GLU A 188 4.60 -3.78 -25.25
C GLU A 188 5.80 -3.41 -24.38
N GLN A 189 6.98 -3.93 -24.73
CA GLN A 189 8.23 -3.49 -24.10
C GLN A 189 8.63 -2.12 -24.66
N GLY A 190 8.93 -1.16 -23.77
CA GLY A 190 9.47 0.14 -24.17
C GLY A 190 9.56 1.15 -23.01
N ASP A 191 10.28 2.26 -23.21
CA ASP A 191 10.24 3.40 -22.29
C ASP A 191 9.05 4.31 -22.67
N VAL A 192 8.09 4.48 -21.75
CA VAL A 192 6.91 5.35 -21.98
C VAL A 192 7.28 6.82 -22.13
N LEU A 193 8.46 7.21 -21.65
CA LEU A 193 9.00 8.55 -21.77
C LEU A 193 9.82 8.77 -23.04
N ASP A 194 10.02 7.74 -23.86
CA ASP A 194 10.67 7.86 -25.15
C ASP A 194 9.73 8.55 -26.16
N PRO A 195 10.07 9.77 -26.63
CA PRO A 195 9.22 10.53 -27.55
C PRO A 195 9.14 9.91 -28.96
N SER A 196 10.03 8.97 -29.30
CA SER A 196 10.00 8.26 -30.59
C SER A 196 8.91 7.18 -30.66
N THR A 197 8.39 6.77 -29.50
CA THR A 197 7.39 5.70 -29.37
C THR A 197 6.00 6.20 -29.78
N THR A 198 5.69 6.09 -31.07
CA THR A 198 4.38 6.52 -31.64
C THR A 198 3.19 5.71 -31.07
N THR A 199 3.45 4.51 -30.55
CA THR A 199 2.42 3.62 -29.98
C THR A 199 1.82 4.15 -28.69
N THR A 200 2.56 4.88 -27.85
CA THR A 200 2.06 5.41 -26.57
C THR A 200 0.87 6.35 -26.76
N ALA A 201 0.98 7.32 -27.67
CA ALA A 201 -0.11 8.27 -27.93
C ALA A 201 -1.35 7.56 -28.53
N GLN A 202 -1.13 6.56 -29.38
CA GLN A 202 -2.22 5.75 -29.96
C GLN A 202 -2.92 4.90 -28.90
N SER A 203 -2.17 4.26 -28.01
CA SER A 203 -2.69 3.49 -26.89
C SER A 203 -3.51 4.36 -25.95
N ILE A 204 -3.00 5.55 -25.59
CA ILE A 204 -3.73 6.56 -24.79
C ILE A 204 -5.02 6.99 -25.50
N ALA A 205 -4.95 7.34 -26.79
CA ALA A 205 -6.11 7.81 -27.55
C ALA A 205 -7.18 6.72 -27.73
N SER A 206 -6.78 5.46 -27.74
CA SER A 206 -7.70 4.33 -27.91
C SER A 206 -8.24 3.77 -26.58
N ALA A 207 -7.64 4.11 -25.45
CA ALA A 207 -8.03 3.61 -24.14
C ALA A 207 -9.34 4.23 -23.63
N ASP A 208 -10.09 3.42 -22.87
CA ASP A 208 -11.23 3.87 -22.05
C ASP A 208 -10.81 4.04 -20.58
N LEU A 209 -9.71 3.39 -20.18
CA LEU A 209 -9.02 3.54 -18.90
C LEU A 209 -7.52 3.55 -19.13
N VAL A 210 -6.83 4.58 -18.64
CA VAL A 210 -5.36 4.62 -18.53
C VAL A 210 -4.99 4.50 -17.07
N THR A 211 -4.02 3.63 -16.74
CA THR A 211 -3.58 3.42 -15.35
C THR A 211 -2.10 3.78 -15.17
N PHE A 212 -1.78 4.38 -14.03
CA PHE A 212 -0.44 4.58 -13.50
C PHE A 212 -0.44 4.08 -12.05
N MET A 213 0.01 2.84 -11.82
CA MET A 213 -0.04 2.21 -10.50
C MET A 213 1.36 2.01 -9.92
N PHE A 214 1.79 2.93 -9.05
CA PHE A 214 3.10 3.00 -8.39
C PHE A 214 4.27 3.27 -9.33
N VAL A 215 4.03 4.00 -10.43
CA VAL A 215 5.05 4.35 -11.42
C VAL A 215 5.25 5.85 -11.58
N MET A 216 4.26 6.67 -11.23
CA MET A 216 4.24 8.07 -11.68
C MET A 216 5.42 8.86 -11.10
N ASN A 217 5.74 8.64 -9.81
CA ASN A 217 6.92 9.26 -9.20
C ASN A 217 8.24 8.89 -9.89
N GLU A 218 8.37 7.65 -10.35
CA GLU A 218 9.58 7.17 -11.02
C GLU A 218 9.76 7.89 -12.36
N LEU A 219 8.67 8.12 -13.09
CA LEU A 219 8.69 8.86 -14.35
C LEU A 219 9.16 10.31 -14.15
N PHE A 220 8.72 10.96 -13.07
CA PHE A 220 9.06 12.34 -12.77
C PHE A 220 10.52 12.57 -12.35
N VAL A 221 11.34 11.51 -12.24
CA VAL A 221 12.81 11.66 -12.23
C VAL A 221 13.27 12.37 -13.52
N LYS A 222 12.68 12.03 -14.67
CA LYS A 222 12.87 12.69 -15.97
C LYS A 222 11.77 13.73 -16.21
N LYS A 223 11.80 14.83 -15.44
CA LYS A 223 10.70 15.84 -15.37
C LYS A 223 10.20 16.32 -16.73
N ALA A 224 11.08 16.67 -17.66
CA ALA A 224 10.68 17.22 -18.96
C ALA A 224 9.86 16.21 -19.79
N GLN A 225 10.35 14.97 -19.86
CA GLN A 225 9.68 13.88 -20.58
C GLN A 225 8.38 13.47 -19.88
N ALA A 226 8.37 13.41 -18.54
CA ALA A 226 7.15 13.15 -17.78
C ALA A 226 6.08 14.22 -18.03
N MET A 227 6.46 15.50 -18.08
CA MET A 227 5.53 16.58 -18.42
C MET A 227 5.02 16.47 -19.87
N ALA A 228 5.87 16.06 -20.82
CA ALA A 228 5.44 15.79 -22.20
C ALA A 228 4.44 14.63 -22.28
N LEU A 229 4.62 13.58 -21.46
CA LEU A 229 3.64 12.50 -21.35
C LEU A 229 2.31 13.01 -20.76
N ILE A 230 2.33 13.86 -19.73
CA ILE A 230 1.12 14.50 -19.20
C ILE A 230 0.41 15.33 -20.26
N GLN A 231 1.15 16.14 -21.03
CA GLN A 231 0.58 16.89 -22.15
C GLN A 231 -0.04 15.97 -23.20
N THR A 232 0.61 14.84 -23.51
CA THR A 232 0.09 13.82 -24.42
C THR A 232 -1.20 13.19 -23.89
N LEU A 233 -1.28 12.88 -22.58
CA LEU A 233 -2.50 12.40 -21.94
C LEU A 233 -3.65 13.38 -22.12
N VAL A 234 -3.43 14.65 -21.76
CA VAL A 234 -4.46 15.70 -21.86
C VAL A 234 -4.92 15.90 -23.30
N ALA A 235 -4.01 15.89 -24.27
CA ALA A 235 -4.33 16.10 -25.67
C ALA A 235 -5.01 14.89 -26.34
N SER A 236 -4.67 13.66 -25.93
CA SER A 236 -5.03 12.45 -26.68
C SER A 236 -6.13 11.62 -26.04
N MET A 237 -6.32 11.70 -24.71
CA MET A 237 -7.34 10.89 -24.03
C MET A 237 -8.74 11.20 -24.54
N LYS A 238 -9.56 10.15 -24.70
CA LYS A 238 -10.96 10.33 -25.09
C LYS A 238 -11.74 11.07 -24.01
N LYS A 239 -12.65 11.94 -24.42
CA LYS A 239 -13.64 12.51 -23.50
C LYS A 239 -14.46 11.40 -22.83
N GLY A 240 -14.51 11.41 -21.51
CA GLY A 240 -15.18 10.39 -20.70
C GLY A 240 -14.38 9.11 -20.45
N ALA A 241 -13.13 9.02 -20.92
CA ALA A 241 -12.19 8.00 -20.46
C ALA A 241 -11.72 8.28 -19.02
N TYR A 242 -11.24 7.23 -18.36
CA TYR A 242 -10.79 7.30 -16.97
C TYR A 242 -9.26 7.34 -16.90
N LEU A 243 -8.72 8.15 -15.99
CA LEU A 243 -7.33 8.09 -15.55
C LEU A 243 -7.31 7.58 -14.11
N LEU A 244 -6.64 6.46 -13.87
CA LEU A 244 -6.43 5.91 -12.53
C LEU A 244 -4.97 6.08 -12.15
N VAL A 245 -4.72 6.85 -11.08
CA VAL A 245 -3.38 6.99 -10.51
C VAL A 245 -3.39 6.47 -9.08
N VAL A 246 -2.51 5.52 -8.81
CA VAL A 246 -2.33 4.93 -7.47
C VAL A 246 -0.86 5.04 -7.13
N GLU A 247 -0.55 5.54 -5.94
CA GLU A 247 0.83 5.89 -5.62
C GLU A 247 1.13 5.70 -4.13
N SER A 248 2.41 5.57 -3.79
CA SER A 248 2.86 5.36 -2.41
C SER A 248 2.43 6.51 -1.49
N ALA A 249 1.94 6.16 -0.31
CA ALA A 249 1.66 7.11 0.75
C ALA A 249 2.97 7.57 1.41
N GLY A 250 3.35 8.84 1.20
CA GLY A 250 4.41 9.49 1.97
C GLY A 250 5.51 10.16 1.14
N SER A 251 6.68 10.26 1.75
CA SER A 251 7.89 10.95 1.27
C SER A 251 8.31 10.67 -0.17
N PHE A 252 7.98 9.49 -0.67
CA PHE A 252 8.37 9.01 -1.99
C PHE A 252 7.57 9.65 -3.13
N SER A 253 6.47 10.34 -2.81
CA SER A 253 5.53 10.89 -3.80
C SER A 253 5.62 12.39 -4.01
N HIS A 254 6.76 12.94 -3.66
CA HIS A 254 7.02 14.37 -3.63
C HIS A 254 7.75 14.83 -4.89
N LEU A 255 7.12 15.73 -5.64
CA LEU A 255 7.73 16.50 -6.70
C LEU A 255 8.21 17.85 -6.18
N GLN A 256 9.49 18.16 -6.41
CA GLN A 256 9.98 19.53 -6.26
C GLN A 256 9.67 20.36 -7.51
N VAL A 257 8.85 21.40 -7.32
CA VAL A 257 8.57 22.43 -8.32
C VAL A 257 9.05 23.77 -7.74
N GLY A 258 10.18 24.26 -8.25
CA GLY A 258 10.91 25.36 -7.63
C GLY A 258 11.32 25.02 -6.20
N ASN A 259 11.01 25.90 -5.24
CA ASN A 259 11.33 25.71 -3.81
C ASN A 259 10.21 25.01 -3.02
N LYS A 260 9.17 24.50 -3.67
CA LYS A 260 8.02 23.88 -3.03
C LYS A 260 7.90 22.41 -3.42
N THR A 261 7.42 21.62 -2.47
CA THR A 261 7.25 20.19 -2.62
C THR A 261 5.76 19.86 -2.69
N TYR A 262 5.37 19.14 -3.74
CA TYR A 262 3.99 18.81 -4.07
C TYR A 262 3.83 17.30 -4.18
N MET A 263 2.65 16.78 -3.85
CA MET A 263 2.35 15.39 -4.17
C MET A 263 2.04 15.27 -5.66
N VAL A 264 2.45 14.20 -6.34
CA VAL A 264 2.27 14.07 -7.79
C VAL A 264 0.81 14.24 -8.24
N TYR A 265 -0.15 13.75 -7.46
CA TYR A 265 -1.58 13.90 -7.76
C TYR A 265 -2.04 15.38 -7.77
N THR A 266 -1.37 16.27 -7.04
CA THR A 266 -1.73 17.71 -7.04
C THR A 266 -1.46 18.38 -8.38
N LEU A 267 -0.54 17.83 -9.18
CA LEU A 267 -0.32 18.28 -10.55
C LEU A 267 -1.48 17.86 -11.44
N LEU A 268 -2.02 16.65 -11.25
CA LEU A 268 -3.18 16.15 -12.00
C LEU A 268 -4.46 16.89 -11.63
N ASP A 269 -4.68 17.13 -10.33
CA ASP A 269 -5.84 17.89 -9.82
C ASP A 269 -5.86 19.34 -10.34
N ALA A 270 -4.70 19.88 -10.74
CA ALA A 270 -4.59 21.23 -11.29
C ALA A 270 -4.91 21.32 -12.79
N ILE A 271 -5.06 20.19 -13.49
CA ILE A 271 -5.36 20.16 -14.93
C ILE A 271 -6.87 20.34 -15.14
N PRO A 272 -7.33 21.43 -15.78
CA PRO A 272 -8.77 21.73 -15.93
C PRO A 272 -9.56 20.68 -16.72
N ASP A 273 -8.89 19.96 -17.63
CA ASP A 273 -9.49 18.93 -18.47
C ASP A 273 -9.81 17.62 -17.72
N PHE A 274 -9.29 17.44 -16.50
CA PHE A 274 -9.58 16.29 -15.67
C PHE A 274 -10.61 16.61 -14.59
N GLU A 275 -11.65 15.78 -14.53
CA GLU A 275 -12.62 15.77 -13.44
C GLU A 275 -12.30 14.64 -12.47
N ARG A 276 -12.19 14.98 -11.18
CA ARG A 276 -11.91 13.99 -10.14
C ARG A 276 -13.16 13.18 -9.79
N VAL A 277 -13.21 11.93 -10.28
CA VAL A 277 -14.35 11.02 -10.06
C VAL A 277 -14.34 10.38 -8.67
N ILE A 278 -13.19 9.86 -8.25
CA ILE A 278 -12.96 9.28 -6.91
C ILE A 278 -11.58 9.74 -6.45
N SER A 279 -11.46 10.02 -5.15
CA SER A 279 -10.19 10.25 -4.48
C SER A 279 -10.25 9.62 -3.12
N GLU A 280 -9.21 8.88 -2.75
CA GLU A 280 -9.03 8.34 -1.41
C GLU A 280 -7.70 8.83 -0.87
N ASP A 281 -7.68 9.19 0.42
CA ASP A 281 -6.43 9.50 1.12
C ASP A 281 -5.57 8.23 1.26
N SER A 282 -4.37 8.39 1.82
CA SER A 282 -3.46 7.28 2.10
C SER A 282 -4.11 6.19 2.96
N GLN A 283 -4.27 4.99 2.39
CA GLN A 283 -4.80 3.82 3.10
C GLN A 283 -3.77 2.69 3.19
N TRP A 284 -3.84 1.96 4.30
CA TRP A 284 -3.05 0.74 4.50
C TRP A 284 -3.88 -0.47 4.10
N TYR A 285 -3.46 -1.16 3.05
CA TYR A 285 -3.98 -2.50 2.77
C TYR A 285 -3.35 -3.51 3.75
N ARG A 286 -4.19 -4.27 4.45
CA ARG A 286 -3.76 -5.35 5.35
C ARG A 286 -4.33 -6.67 4.85
N CYS A 287 -3.45 -7.63 4.63
CA CYS A 287 -3.83 -8.99 4.26
C CYS A 287 -4.41 -9.72 5.48
N ASN A 288 -5.38 -10.60 5.27
CA ASN A 288 -5.85 -11.49 6.33
C ASN A 288 -4.74 -12.50 6.70
N ASP A 289 -4.47 -12.66 8.00
CA ASP A 289 -3.41 -13.55 8.53
C ASP A 289 -3.67 -15.05 8.22
N GLN A 290 -4.89 -15.41 7.82
CA GLN A 290 -5.25 -16.77 7.43
C GLN A 290 -4.85 -17.13 5.99
N LEU A 291 -4.42 -16.15 5.20
CA LEU A 291 -4.03 -16.35 3.81
C LEU A 291 -2.76 -17.20 3.72
N LYS A 292 -2.82 -18.21 2.84
CA LYS A 292 -1.73 -19.15 2.58
C LYS A 292 -1.06 -18.85 1.26
N TYR A 293 0.23 -18.59 1.33
CA TYR A 293 1.11 -18.43 0.18
C TYR A 293 2.52 -18.96 0.53
N PRO A 294 3.32 -19.45 -0.44
CA PRO A 294 4.67 -19.98 -0.14
C PRO A 294 5.63 -18.97 0.48
N LEU A 295 5.38 -17.68 0.26
CA LEU A 295 6.11 -16.57 0.87
C LEU A 295 5.20 -15.75 1.78
N PRO A 296 5.75 -15.06 2.79
CA PRO A 296 5.00 -14.09 3.56
C PRO A 296 4.45 -13.01 2.63
N VAL A 297 3.12 -12.93 2.51
CA VAL A 297 2.45 -11.78 1.89
C VAL A 297 2.47 -10.68 2.95
N ALA A 298 3.40 -9.74 2.81
CA ALA A 298 3.80 -8.87 3.90
C ALA A 298 2.62 -8.05 4.50
N ASN A 299 2.37 -8.27 5.79
CA ASN A 299 1.81 -7.27 6.70
C ASN A 299 3.00 -6.60 7.41
N MET A 300 3.20 -5.29 7.21
CA MET A 300 4.33 -4.57 7.81
C MET A 300 4.20 -4.47 9.34
N ARG A 301 5.28 -4.81 10.07
CA ARG A 301 5.59 -4.54 11.50
C ARG A 301 5.13 -5.52 12.61
N GLY A 302 5.63 -6.77 12.59
CA GLY A 302 5.68 -7.64 13.79
C GLY A 302 7.08 -7.93 14.36
N VAL A 303 8.14 -7.76 13.56
CA VAL A 303 9.47 -8.35 13.82
C VAL A 303 10.30 -7.58 14.86
N LEU A 304 10.10 -6.26 14.99
CA LEU A 304 10.96 -5.37 15.78
C LEU A 304 10.88 -5.59 17.30
N SER A 305 9.70 -5.87 17.87
CA SER A 305 9.55 -6.01 19.33
C SER A 305 10.17 -7.30 19.88
N GLY A 306 10.13 -8.40 19.12
CA GLY A 306 10.73 -9.67 19.53
C GLY A 306 12.27 -9.63 19.54
N THR A 307 12.88 -8.88 18.61
CA THR A 307 14.34 -8.72 18.55
C THR A 307 14.89 -7.82 19.67
N GLN A 308 14.13 -6.81 20.11
CA GLN A 308 14.50 -5.92 21.22
C GLN A 308 14.68 -6.67 22.55
N GLU A 309 13.78 -7.62 22.87
CA GLU A 309 13.85 -8.38 24.12
C GLU A 309 14.99 -9.41 24.11
N LEU A 310 15.26 -10.05 22.96
CA LEU A 310 16.39 -10.96 22.78
C LEU A 310 17.75 -10.28 23.03
N CYS A 311 17.94 -9.06 22.50
CA CYS A 311 19.15 -8.29 22.74
C CYS A 311 19.25 -7.79 24.18
N ALA A 312 18.15 -7.36 24.79
CA ALA A 312 18.12 -6.91 26.18
C ALA A 312 18.47 -8.03 27.18
N GLN A 313 18.03 -9.27 26.94
CA GLN A 313 18.36 -10.43 27.78
C GLN A 313 19.86 -10.74 27.75
N LYS A 314 20.48 -10.76 26.56
CA LYS A 314 21.92 -10.97 26.39
C LYS A 314 22.76 -9.87 27.06
N LEU A 315 22.40 -8.60 26.87
CA LEU A 315 23.12 -7.46 27.46
C LEU A 315 22.92 -7.32 28.98
N SER A 316 21.89 -7.95 29.55
CA SER A 316 21.66 -8.01 31.00
C SER A 316 22.36 -9.17 31.72
N GLY A 317 23.03 -10.08 30.99
CA GLY A 317 23.78 -11.20 31.58
C GLY A 317 22.95 -12.42 31.98
N GLN A 318 21.70 -12.56 31.49
CA GLN A 318 20.89 -13.76 31.74
C GLN A 318 21.35 -14.93 30.86
N LYS A 319 21.52 -16.12 31.46
CA LYS A 319 22.06 -17.32 30.79
C LYS A 319 21.05 -18.12 29.95
N ASN A 320 19.72 -17.94 30.15
CA ASN A 320 18.68 -18.72 29.45
C ASN A 320 17.65 -17.82 28.74
N ILE A 321 17.23 -18.24 27.54
CA ILE A 321 16.20 -17.59 26.71
C ILE A 321 14.81 -17.90 27.30
N ASP A 322 14.12 -16.88 27.81
CA ASP A 322 12.87 -17.01 28.58
C ASP A 322 11.61 -16.92 27.69
N LYS A 323 10.50 -17.54 28.13
CA LYS A 323 9.12 -17.42 27.55
C LYS A 323 8.67 -15.95 27.37
N ARG A 324 9.35 -15.04 28.04
CA ARG A 324 9.21 -13.59 27.99
C ARG A 324 9.42 -12.97 26.60
N ILE A 325 10.16 -13.60 25.69
CA ILE A 325 10.32 -13.13 24.30
C ILE A 325 8.99 -13.24 23.53
N ILE A 326 8.30 -14.37 23.68
CA ILE A 326 6.98 -14.57 23.08
C ILE A 326 5.96 -13.61 23.69
N GLN A 327 6.05 -13.35 25.00
CA GLN A 327 5.18 -12.38 25.67
C GLN A 327 5.43 -10.93 25.22
N MET A 328 6.68 -10.53 24.99
CA MET A 328 7.01 -9.21 24.44
C MET A 328 6.62 -9.06 22.98
N PHE A 329 6.72 -10.13 22.19
CA PHE A 329 6.17 -10.19 20.84
C PHE A 329 4.65 -9.98 20.87
N LEU A 330 3.92 -10.72 21.71
CA LEU A 330 2.47 -10.58 21.87
C LEU A 330 2.08 -9.20 22.42
N TYR A 331 2.86 -8.62 23.33
CA TYR A 331 2.66 -7.24 23.79
C TYR A 331 2.80 -6.25 22.62
N GLY A 332 3.85 -6.39 21.79
CA GLY A 332 4.06 -5.57 20.61
C GLY A 332 2.89 -5.68 19.64
N LEU A 333 2.46 -6.91 19.36
CA LEU A 333 1.41 -7.23 18.39
C LEU A 333 -0.01 -6.84 18.86
N CYS A 334 -0.37 -7.18 20.10
CA CYS A 334 -1.75 -7.12 20.57
C CYS A 334 -2.06 -5.87 21.40
N ILE A 335 -1.06 -5.17 21.93
CA ILE A 335 -1.26 -4.03 22.82
C ILE A 335 -0.60 -2.78 22.24
N SER A 336 0.73 -2.80 22.09
CA SER A 336 1.49 -1.61 21.71
C SER A 336 1.15 -1.14 20.30
N GLY A 337 1.07 -2.05 19.33
CA GLY A 337 0.71 -1.74 17.95
C GLY A 337 -0.69 -1.13 17.81
N PRO A 338 -1.75 -1.82 18.24
CA PRO A 338 -3.13 -1.30 18.15
C PRO A 338 -3.32 0.03 18.89
N LEU A 339 -2.77 0.15 20.11
CA LEU A 339 -2.87 1.39 20.89
C LEU A 339 -2.18 2.56 20.20
N SER A 340 -0.98 2.35 19.65
CA SER A 340 -0.27 3.36 18.88
C SER A 340 -1.11 3.81 17.69
N HIS A 341 -1.64 2.88 16.89
CA HIS A 341 -2.51 3.20 15.75
C HIS A 341 -3.72 4.02 16.16
N PHE A 342 -4.43 3.62 17.21
CA PHE A 342 -5.60 4.33 17.71
C PHE A 342 -5.26 5.77 18.17
N MET A 343 -4.16 5.94 18.90
CA MET A 343 -3.71 7.26 19.36
C MET A 343 -3.30 8.18 18.19
N TYR A 344 -2.59 7.65 17.21
CA TYR A 344 -2.23 8.40 16.00
C TYR A 344 -3.45 8.70 15.12
N GLU A 345 -4.45 7.83 15.08
CA GLU A 345 -5.71 8.08 14.39
C GLU A 345 -6.49 9.24 15.03
N ILE A 346 -6.56 9.30 16.37
CA ILE A 346 -7.14 10.43 17.10
C ILE A 346 -6.41 11.72 16.74
N MET A 347 -5.07 11.72 16.79
CA MET A 347 -4.28 12.88 16.39
C MET A 347 -4.61 13.31 14.96
N ASN A 348 -4.62 12.37 14.01
CA ASN A 348 -4.93 12.67 12.62
C ASN A 348 -6.34 13.23 12.44
N LYS A 349 -7.34 12.74 13.17
CA LYS A 349 -8.71 13.29 13.17
C LYS A 349 -8.76 14.73 13.71
N ILE A 350 -8.02 15.03 14.79
CA ILE A 350 -7.98 16.38 15.39
C ILE A 350 -7.36 17.42 14.43
N PHE A 351 -6.37 16.98 13.65
CA PHE A 351 -5.64 17.81 12.70
C PHE A 351 -6.12 17.66 11.24
N ALA A 352 -7.20 16.92 11.01
CA ALA A 352 -7.74 16.68 9.67
C ALA A 352 -8.10 18.00 8.98
N GLY A 353 -7.76 18.10 7.69
CA GLY A 353 -8.01 19.29 6.86
C GLY A 353 -7.17 20.52 7.21
N LYS A 354 -6.24 20.44 8.19
CA LYS A 354 -5.36 21.56 8.57
C LYS A 354 -3.96 21.33 8.00
N THR A 355 -3.38 22.36 7.38
CA THR A 355 -2.02 22.29 6.80
C THR A 355 -1.15 23.47 7.26
N GLY A 356 0.17 23.32 7.18
CA GLY A 356 1.15 24.37 7.48
C GLY A 356 2.02 24.15 8.74
N PRO A 357 2.98 25.04 9.01
CA PRO A 357 3.98 24.87 10.07
C PRO A 357 3.39 24.76 11.49
N LYS A 358 2.36 25.55 11.79
CA LYS A 358 1.66 25.52 13.09
C LYS A 358 1.01 24.16 13.36
N VAL A 359 0.49 23.50 12.33
CA VAL A 359 -0.11 22.17 12.44
C VAL A 359 0.95 21.12 12.72
N LYS A 360 2.11 21.19 12.06
CA LYS A 360 3.24 20.29 12.32
C LYS A 360 3.76 20.41 13.76
N ILE A 361 3.85 21.64 14.27
CA ILE A 361 4.21 21.89 15.68
C ILE A 361 3.12 21.31 16.61
N GLY A 362 1.84 21.53 16.28
CA GLY A 362 0.71 20.97 17.04
C GLY A 362 0.73 19.44 17.10
N GLN A 363 0.98 18.76 15.98
CA GLN A 363 1.12 17.30 15.92
C GLN A 363 2.33 16.82 16.73
N LEU A 364 3.45 17.53 16.67
CA LEU A 364 4.63 17.20 17.46
C LEU A 364 4.36 17.31 18.96
N LEU A 365 3.70 18.38 19.40
CA LEU A 365 3.30 18.57 20.79
C LEU A 365 2.28 17.51 21.23
N PHE A 366 1.29 17.19 20.40
CA PHE A 366 0.31 16.13 20.69
C PHE A 366 0.99 14.77 20.85
N SER A 367 1.90 14.43 19.94
CA SER A 367 2.68 13.19 20.01
C SER A 367 3.52 13.12 21.29
N ASN A 368 4.17 14.23 21.68
CA ASN A 368 5.08 14.25 22.83
C ASN A 368 4.37 14.39 24.18
N LEU A 369 3.25 15.09 24.25
CA LEU A 369 2.56 15.42 25.51
C LEU A 369 1.34 14.54 25.77
N ILE A 370 0.81 13.84 24.77
CA ILE A 370 -0.38 12.99 24.91
C ILE A 370 -0.04 11.54 24.55
N ILE A 371 0.40 11.29 23.31
CA ILE A 371 0.64 9.92 22.84
C ILE A 371 1.78 9.27 23.63
N SER A 372 2.93 9.95 23.75
CA SER A 372 4.10 9.40 24.44
C SER A 372 3.82 9.05 25.92
N PRO A 373 3.22 9.92 26.75
CA PRO A 373 2.90 9.56 28.13
C PRO A 373 1.98 8.36 28.27
N ILE A 374 0.96 8.23 27.40
CA ILE A 374 0.04 7.09 27.39
C ILE A 374 0.79 5.81 27.03
N MET A 375 1.55 5.84 25.93
CA MET A 375 2.33 4.69 25.45
C MET A 375 3.36 4.23 26.48
N ASN A 376 4.07 5.17 27.11
CA ASN A 376 5.06 4.88 28.14
C ASN A 376 4.42 4.30 29.41
N SER A 377 3.25 4.80 29.81
CA SER A 377 2.51 4.27 30.97
C SER A 377 2.03 2.85 30.75
N VAL A 378 1.49 2.56 29.56
CA VAL A 378 1.07 1.20 29.17
C VAL A 378 2.27 0.27 29.09
N TYR A 379 3.40 0.73 28.54
CA TYR A 379 4.62 -0.06 28.49
C TYR A 379 5.15 -0.40 29.89
N ILE A 380 5.25 0.57 30.81
CA ILE A 380 5.69 0.32 32.18
C ILE A 380 4.74 -0.67 32.87
N SER A 381 3.42 -0.49 32.71
CA SER A 381 2.42 -1.38 33.29
C SER A 381 2.55 -2.81 32.76
N ALA A 382 2.74 -2.98 31.44
CA ALA A 382 2.98 -4.27 30.82
C ALA A 382 4.28 -4.91 31.33
N MET A 383 5.35 -4.13 31.49
CA MET A 383 6.62 -4.62 32.02
C MET A 383 6.50 -5.08 33.48
N THR A 384 5.73 -4.36 34.31
CA THR A 384 5.42 -4.76 35.69
C THR A 384 4.60 -6.05 35.73
N PHE A 385 3.62 -6.20 34.83
CA PHE A 385 2.82 -7.42 34.72
C PHE A 385 3.65 -8.63 34.28
N LEU A 386 4.47 -8.46 33.23
CA LEU A 386 5.40 -9.49 32.74
C LEU A 386 6.49 -9.83 33.76
N ALA A 387 6.77 -8.92 34.69
CA ALA A 387 7.65 -9.12 35.82
C ALA A 387 7.02 -9.93 36.97
N GLY A 388 5.73 -10.27 36.89
CA GLY A 388 5.00 -10.99 37.93
C GLY A 388 4.12 -10.12 38.82
N GLY A 389 4.08 -8.80 38.58
CA GLY A 389 3.13 -7.91 39.25
C GLY A 389 1.69 -8.24 38.86
N ARG A 390 0.82 -8.43 39.85
CA ARG A 390 -0.59 -8.82 39.61
C ARG A 390 -1.61 -7.81 40.11
N SER A 391 -1.21 -6.80 40.88
CA SER A 391 -2.13 -5.80 41.43
C SER A 391 -2.08 -4.45 40.69
N ILE A 392 -3.23 -3.78 40.63
CA ILE A 392 -3.36 -2.41 40.07
C ILE A 392 -2.48 -1.43 40.86
N LYS A 393 -2.36 -1.63 42.17
CA LYS A 393 -1.51 -0.82 43.05
C LYS A 393 -0.04 -0.87 42.60
N GLN A 394 0.49 -2.07 42.36
CA GLN A 394 1.87 -2.28 41.87
C GLN A 394 2.11 -1.63 40.51
N MET A 395 1.14 -1.72 39.59
CA MET A 395 1.23 -1.06 38.29
C MET A 395 1.27 0.46 38.43
N LYS A 396 0.38 1.04 39.27
CA LYS A 396 0.33 2.48 39.54
C LYS A 396 1.63 3.00 40.13
N GLU A 397 2.18 2.32 41.14
CA GLU A 397 3.45 2.67 41.78
C GLU A 397 4.61 2.63 40.76
N SER A 398 4.64 1.62 39.89
CA SER A 398 5.65 1.49 38.83
C SER A 398 5.56 2.63 37.82
N VAL A 399 4.35 3.00 37.38
CA VAL A 399 4.14 4.12 36.46
C VAL A 399 4.54 5.43 37.12
N GLN A 400 4.13 5.69 38.36
CA GLN A 400 4.49 6.91 39.09
C GLN A 400 6.01 7.04 39.27
N GLY A 401 6.70 5.93 39.59
CA GLY A 401 8.15 5.93 39.77
C GLY A 401 8.96 5.97 38.47
N GLY A 402 8.39 5.52 37.35
CA GLY A 402 9.11 5.33 36.08
C GLY A 402 8.79 6.37 34.99
N LEU A 403 7.56 6.87 34.93
CA LEU A 403 7.03 7.60 33.78
C LEU A 403 7.80 8.88 33.49
N PHE A 404 8.03 9.72 34.51
CA PHE A 404 8.70 11.00 34.29
C PHE A 404 10.12 10.85 33.73
N ARG A 405 10.85 9.85 34.24
CA ARG A 405 12.20 9.53 33.76
C ARG A 405 12.18 9.04 32.32
N MET A 406 11.26 8.13 32.01
CA MET A 406 11.09 7.61 30.65
C MET A 406 10.69 8.72 29.68
N GLN A 407 9.83 9.64 30.12
CA GLN A 407 9.34 10.75 29.32
C GLN A 407 10.44 11.79 29.05
N LYS A 408 11.25 12.14 30.07
CA LYS A 408 12.40 13.04 29.90
C LYS A 408 13.36 12.52 28.83
N MET A 409 13.62 11.21 28.81
CA MET A 409 14.52 10.62 27.83
C MET A 409 13.90 10.55 26.43
N SER A 410 12.60 10.23 26.34
CA SER A 410 11.85 10.26 25.08
C SER A 410 11.82 11.67 24.46
N TRP A 411 11.61 12.71 25.27
CA TRP A 411 11.64 14.12 24.85
C TRP A 411 13.00 14.61 24.40
N VAL A 412 14.09 13.91 24.72
CA VAL A 412 15.43 14.22 24.20
C VAL A 412 15.70 13.42 22.92
N ILE A 413 15.43 12.12 22.95
CA ILE A 413 15.75 11.23 21.82
C ILE A 413 14.85 11.48 20.61
N SER A 414 13.57 11.78 20.82
CA SER A 414 12.64 12.00 19.69
C SER A 414 13.00 13.25 18.86
N PRO A 415 13.25 14.44 19.45
CA PRO A 415 13.68 15.60 18.66
C PRO A 415 15.07 15.41 18.04
N LEU A 416 16.03 14.84 18.77
CA LEU A 416 17.37 14.59 18.24
C LEU A 416 17.34 13.63 17.05
N SER A 417 16.63 12.51 17.16
CA SER A 417 16.48 11.58 16.04
C SER A 417 15.77 12.24 14.86
N MET A 418 14.74 13.06 15.10
CA MET A 418 14.07 13.81 14.03
C MET A 418 15.01 14.79 13.33
N ILE A 419 15.77 15.59 14.09
CA ILE A 419 16.75 16.55 13.54
C ILE A 419 17.83 15.81 12.74
N THR A 420 18.34 14.70 13.28
CA THR A 420 19.34 13.87 12.58
C THR A 420 18.77 13.33 11.27
N ALA A 421 17.55 12.81 11.30
CA ALA A 421 16.88 12.30 10.10
C ALA A 421 16.68 13.39 9.05
N GLN A 422 16.28 14.59 9.47
CA GLN A 422 16.03 15.73 8.58
C GLN A 422 17.30 16.29 7.93
N ASN A 423 18.41 16.35 8.67
CA ASN A 423 19.63 17.01 8.21
C ASN A 423 20.61 16.07 7.51
N PHE A 424 20.63 14.78 7.87
CA PHE A 424 21.70 13.86 7.46
C PHE A 424 21.21 12.63 6.73
N LEU A 425 19.91 12.33 6.75
CA LEU A 425 19.38 11.09 6.20
C LEU A 425 18.40 11.33 5.05
N PRO A 426 18.58 10.63 3.92
CA PRO A 426 17.56 10.58 2.88
C PRO A 426 16.23 10.04 3.43
N GLN A 427 15.10 10.58 2.98
CA GLN A 427 13.79 10.30 3.58
C GLN A 427 13.40 8.81 3.57
N GLN A 428 13.89 8.06 2.59
CA GLN A 428 13.70 6.62 2.46
C GLN A 428 14.34 5.79 3.58
N THR A 429 15.40 6.31 4.22
CA THR A 429 16.06 5.63 5.34
C THR A 429 15.43 5.99 6.68
N TRP A 430 14.44 6.89 6.72
CA TRP A 430 13.82 7.32 7.97
C TRP A 430 13.12 6.18 8.68
N VAL A 431 12.36 5.35 7.98
CA VAL A 431 11.67 4.20 8.58
C VAL A 431 12.66 3.23 9.24
N PRO A 432 13.71 2.72 8.55
CA PRO A 432 14.70 1.88 9.20
C PRO A 432 15.50 2.61 10.28
N PHE A 433 15.84 3.89 10.10
CA PHE A 433 16.54 4.69 11.11
C PHE A 433 15.72 4.87 12.39
N PHE A 434 14.45 5.31 12.31
CA PHE A 434 13.59 5.43 13.48
C PHE A 434 13.29 4.08 14.11
N SER A 435 13.23 3.00 13.30
CA SER A 435 13.11 1.64 13.82
C SER A 435 14.36 1.20 14.58
N PHE A 436 15.55 1.60 14.12
CA PHE A 436 16.83 1.38 14.80
C PHE A 436 16.94 2.21 16.09
N ILE A 437 16.59 3.49 16.07
CA ILE A 437 16.54 4.35 17.27
C ILE A 437 15.54 3.79 18.28
N ALA A 438 14.35 3.37 17.84
CA ALA A 438 13.36 2.72 18.69
C ALA A 438 13.90 1.40 19.28
N PHE A 439 14.67 0.64 18.51
CA PHE A 439 15.36 -0.55 18.98
C PHE A 439 16.40 -0.25 20.06
N LEU A 440 17.27 0.75 19.86
CA LEU A 440 18.26 1.16 20.86
C LEU A 440 17.59 1.67 22.14
N PHE A 441 16.58 2.52 22.00
CA PHE A 441 15.81 3.05 23.11
C PHE A 441 15.10 1.95 23.89
N GLY A 442 14.39 1.04 23.20
CA GLY A 442 13.69 -0.09 23.81
C GLY A 442 14.65 -1.03 24.54
N THR A 443 15.80 -1.32 23.92
CA THR A 443 16.86 -2.14 24.55
C THR A 443 17.39 -1.50 25.82
N TYR A 444 17.76 -0.22 25.77
CA TYR A 444 18.23 0.52 26.94
C TYR A 444 17.19 0.54 28.07
N MET A 445 15.91 0.81 27.75
CA MET A 445 14.83 0.84 28.73
C MET A 445 14.61 -0.53 29.38
N ASN A 446 14.56 -1.60 28.58
CA ASN A 446 14.47 -2.97 29.07
C ASN A 446 15.64 -3.30 30.01
N THR A 447 16.87 -2.94 29.64
CA THR A 447 18.06 -3.20 30.45
C THR A 447 18.06 -2.40 31.76
N MET A 448 17.70 -1.11 31.72
CA MET A 448 17.65 -0.26 32.92
C MET A 448 16.60 -0.73 33.93
N LEU A 449 15.40 -1.09 33.46
CA LEU A 449 14.34 -1.62 34.31
C LEU A 449 14.76 -2.97 34.93
N LYS A 450 15.40 -3.85 34.16
CA LYS A 450 15.93 -5.13 34.66
C LYS A 450 17.02 -4.92 35.71
N ARG A 451 17.97 -4.02 35.48
CA ARG A 451 19.07 -3.74 36.44
C ARG A 451 18.58 -3.23 37.78
N LYS A 452 17.65 -2.27 37.79
CA LYS A 452 17.04 -1.76 39.03
C LYS A 452 16.37 -2.86 39.83
N ARG A 453 15.69 -3.78 39.15
CA ARG A 453 15.02 -4.91 39.79
C ARG A 453 16.02 -5.86 40.43
N ILE A 454 17.09 -6.23 39.72
CA ILE A 454 18.15 -7.09 40.26
C ILE A 454 18.79 -6.44 41.50
N GLN A 455 19.00 -5.12 41.48
CA GLN A 455 19.49 -4.37 42.64
C GLN A 455 18.52 -4.45 43.83
N ALA A 456 17.23 -4.21 43.63
CA ALA A 456 16.22 -4.32 44.68
C ALA A 456 16.11 -5.75 45.25
N GLU A 457 16.21 -6.78 44.39
CA GLU A 457 16.22 -8.19 44.83
C GLU A 457 17.50 -8.57 45.58
N GLN A 458 18.61 -7.89 45.33
CA GLN A 458 19.87 -8.08 46.05
C GLN A 458 19.89 -7.34 47.40
N GLU A 459 19.28 -6.15 47.47
CA GLU A 459 19.12 -5.38 48.71
C GLU A 459 18.17 -6.10 49.69
N ALA A 460 17.03 -6.60 49.21
CA ALA A 460 16.08 -7.38 50.02
C ALA A 460 16.59 -8.76 50.47
N LYS A 461 17.74 -9.22 49.96
CA LYS A 461 18.43 -10.44 50.41
C LYS A 461 19.56 -10.15 51.40
N LYS A 462 19.95 -8.89 51.56
CA LYS A 462 20.99 -8.42 52.48
C LYS A 462 20.42 -7.91 53.80
N GLU A 463 19.17 -7.45 53.79
CA GLU A 463 18.30 -7.34 54.98
C GLU A 463 17.75 -8.71 55.36
#